data_AF-A0A2E5WEG0-F1
#
_entry.id   AF-A0A2E5WEG0-F1
#
_cell.length_a   1.000
_cell.length_b   1.000
_cell.length_c   1.000
_cell.angle_alpha   90.00
_cell.angle_beta   90.00
_cell.angle_gamma   90.00
#
_symmetry.space_group_name_H-M   'P 1'
#
loop_
_entity.id
_entity.type
_entity.pdbx_description
1 polymer ?
#
loop_
_entity_poly.entity_id
_entity_poly.type
_entity_poly.pdbx_seq_one_letter_code
_entity_poly.pdbx_strand_id
1 'polypeptide(L)'
;MLTLGWLWHASFMADFYPQHTALHREMPLTRIIVLGYLLLAILMTYVYPKGCSGGEPLAEGLRFGVFIGVLYTLPHALVIYGAEGGHTGTLVIVDA
;
A
#
# COMPACT_ATOMS: atom_id res chain seq x y z
N MET A 1 -2.23 -10.46 17.05
CA MET A 1 -2.22 -9.32 16.10
C MET A 1 -3.48 -8.46 16.17
N LEU A 2 -4.65 -9.00 16.56
CA LEU A 2 -5.90 -8.22 16.67
C LEU A 2 -5.89 -7.12 17.74
N THR A 3 -5.34 -7.39 18.94
CA THR A 3 -5.34 -6.42 20.05
C THR A 3 -4.40 -5.25 19.83
N LEU A 4 -3.19 -5.51 19.32
CA LEU A 4 -2.22 -4.47 19.00
C LEU A 4 -2.70 -3.59 17.84
N GLY A 5 -3.28 -4.22 16.81
CA GLY A 5 -3.90 -3.49 15.70
C GLY A 5 -5.08 -2.65 16.17
N TRP A 6 -5.99 -3.23 16.97
CA TRP A 6 -7.10 -2.48 17.55
C TRP A 6 -6.60 -1.29 18.36
N LEU A 7 -5.63 -1.47 19.26
CA LEU A 7 -5.08 -0.38 20.05
C LEU A 7 -4.50 0.71 19.14
N TRP A 8 -3.70 0.35 18.15
CA TRP A 8 -3.12 1.29 17.19
C TRP A 8 -4.18 2.11 16.44
N HIS A 9 -5.18 1.42 15.87
CA HIS A 9 -6.21 2.04 15.04
C HIS A 9 -7.26 2.82 15.85
N ALA A 10 -7.61 2.33 17.04
CA ALA A 10 -8.67 2.90 17.87
C ALA A 10 -8.20 3.98 18.84
N SER A 11 -6.91 4.05 19.18
CA SER A 11 -6.36 5.14 20.02
C SER A 11 -5.44 6.07 19.23
N PHE A 12 -4.25 5.60 18.85
CA PHE A 12 -3.20 6.46 18.28
C PHE A 12 -3.58 7.08 16.94
N MET A 13 -4.27 6.33 16.10
CA MET A 13 -4.65 6.80 14.75
C MET A 13 -6.08 7.33 14.67
N ALA A 14 -6.86 7.30 15.77
CA ALA A 14 -8.28 7.67 15.76
C ALA A 14 -8.52 9.08 15.24
N ASP A 15 -7.72 10.06 15.71
CA ASP A 15 -7.82 11.45 15.28
C ASP A 15 -7.01 11.74 14.00
N PHE A 16 -6.00 10.92 13.71
CA PHE A 16 -5.13 11.09 12.54
C PHE A 16 -5.86 10.74 11.24
N TYR A 17 -6.63 9.65 11.22
CA TYR A 17 -7.36 9.20 10.04
C TYR A 17 -8.30 10.25 9.45
N PRO A 18 -9.24 10.87 10.21
CA PRO A 18 -10.16 11.84 9.64
C PRO A 18 -9.47 13.09 9.09
N GLN A 19 -8.24 13.39 9.55
CA GLN A 19 -7.49 14.58 9.14
C GLN A 19 -6.53 14.33 7.96
N HIS A 20 -6.04 13.10 7.79
CA HIS A 20 -4.93 12.81 6.87
C HIS A 20 -5.17 11.63 5.92
N THR A 21 -6.34 10.97 5.98
CA THR A 21 -6.65 9.91 5.02
C THR A 21 -7.22 10.51 3.75
N ALA A 22 -6.69 10.09 2.60
CA ALA A 22 -7.30 10.44 1.32
C ALA A 22 -8.73 9.89 1.25
N LEU A 23 -9.64 10.69 0.70
CA LEU A 23 -11.01 10.25 0.47
C LEU A 23 -11.00 9.09 -0.53
N HIS A 24 -11.70 8.01 -0.19
CA HIS A 24 -11.93 6.92 -1.13
C HIS A 24 -12.69 7.45 -2.35
N ARG A 25 -12.40 6.89 -3.52
CA ARG A 25 -13.22 7.16 -4.71
C ARG A 25 -14.65 6.70 -4.43
N GLU A 26 -15.61 7.51 -4.82
CA GLU A 26 -17.01 7.06 -4.88
C GLU A 26 -17.15 5.83 -5.77
N MET A 27 -16.40 5.80 -6.88
CA MET A 27 -16.32 4.65 -7.77
C MET A 27 -14.84 4.22 -7.94
N PRO A 28 -14.42 3.10 -7.34
CA PRO A 28 -13.05 2.63 -7.45
C PRO A 28 -12.70 2.24 -8.89
N LEU A 29 -11.47 2.52 -9.30
CA LEU A 29 -10.94 2.08 -10.59
C LEU A 29 -10.51 0.61 -10.50
N THR A 30 -11.48 -0.30 -10.46
CA THR A 30 -11.25 -1.74 -10.26
C THR A 30 -10.20 -2.31 -11.22
N ARG A 31 -10.14 -1.84 -12.46
CA ARG A 31 -9.14 -2.28 -13.45
C ARG A 31 -7.71 -1.98 -13.00
N ILE A 32 -7.48 -0.81 -12.39
CA ILE A 32 -6.17 -0.40 -11.90
C ILE A 32 -5.79 -1.16 -10.62
N ILE A 33 -6.77 -1.36 -9.73
CA ILE A 33 -6.59 -2.17 -8.52
C ILE A 33 -6.19 -3.61 -8.89
N VAL A 34 -6.90 -4.22 -9.84
CA VAL A 34 -6.61 -5.57 -10.35
C VAL A 34 -5.21 -5.62 -10.96
N LEU A 35 -4.82 -4.61 -11.74
CA LEU A 35 -3.46 -4.53 -12.28
C LEU A 35 -2.40 -4.46 -11.16
N GLY A 36 -2.63 -3.65 -10.12
CA GLY A 36 -1.74 -3.55 -8.97
C GLY A 36 -1.56 -4.90 -8.26
N TYR A 37 -2.66 -5.63 -8.01
CA TYR A 37 -2.59 -6.97 -7.42
C TYR A 37 -1.94 -8.00 -8.34
N LEU A 38 -2.15 -7.92 -9.65
CA LEU A 38 -1.51 -8.83 -10.61
C LEU A 38 0.01 -8.61 -10.65
N LEU A 39 0.45 -7.36 -10.64
CA LEU A 39 1.87 -7.03 -10.53
C LEU A 39 2.46 -7.47 -9.19
N LEU A 40 1.73 -7.29 -8.09
CA LEU A 40 2.13 -7.79 -6.77
C LEU A 40 2.27 -9.31 -6.78
N ALA A 41 1.33 -10.03 -7.38
CA ALA A 41 1.38 -11.49 -7.47
C ALA A 41 2.60 -11.96 -8.26
N ILE A 42 2.86 -11.39 -9.44
CA ILE A 42 4.06 -11.71 -10.25
C ILE A 42 5.34 -11.42 -9.46
N LEU A 43 5.40 -10.26 -8.80
CA LEU A 43 6.54 -9.87 -7.97
C LEU A 43 6.78 -10.90 -6.86
N MET A 44 5.74 -11.30 -6.13
CA MET A 44 5.84 -12.30 -5.08
C MET A 44 6.28 -13.66 -5.62
N THR A 45 5.67 -14.13 -6.71
CA THR A 45 6.06 -15.39 -7.36
C THR A 45 7.53 -15.42 -7.75
N TYR A 46 8.08 -14.28 -8.18
CA TYR A 46 9.49 -14.18 -8.56
C TYR A 46 10.46 -14.03 -7.39
N VAL A 47 10.11 -13.20 -6.39
CA VAL A 47 11.02 -12.87 -5.28
C VAL A 47 11.00 -13.93 -4.19
N TYR A 48 9.84 -14.52 -3.89
CA TYR A 48 9.69 -15.51 -2.83
C TYR A 48 10.68 -16.69 -2.91
N PRO A 49 10.84 -17.38 -4.06
CA PRO A 49 11.82 -18.48 -4.17
C PRO A 49 13.28 -18.03 -4.06
N LYS A 50 13.57 -16.74 -4.26
CA LYS A 50 14.92 -16.17 -4.08
C LYS A 50 15.17 -15.70 -2.65
N GLY A 51 14.11 -15.33 -1.94
CA GLY A 51 14.15 -14.95 -0.54
C GLY A 51 14.31 -16.14 0.39
N CYS A 52 13.50 -17.19 0.16
CA CYS A 52 13.51 -18.44 0.92
C CYS A 52 14.32 -19.52 0.19
N SER A 53 15.63 -19.54 0.43
CA SER A 53 16.55 -20.56 -0.10
C SER A 53 16.82 -21.69 0.90
N GLY A 54 16.27 -21.63 2.12
CA GLY A 54 16.44 -22.64 3.16
C GLY A 54 17.72 -22.46 4.00
N GLY A 55 18.33 -21.28 3.93
CA GLY A 55 19.47 -20.86 4.76
C GLY A 55 19.06 -20.32 6.13
N GLU A 56 19.89 -19.46 6.71
CA GLU A 56 19.63 -18.87 8.04
C GLU A 56 18.36 -18.00 8.02
N PRO A 57 17.34 -18.28 8.86
CA PRO A 57 16.05 -17.61 8.79
C PRO A 57 16.10 -16.09 8.97
N LEU A 58 16.99 -15.59 9.83
CA LEU A 58 17.15 -14.15 10.06
C LEU A 58 17.75 -13.44 8.85
N ALA A 59 18.79 -14.01 8.25
CA ALA A 59 19.44 -13.45 7.07
C ALA A 59 18.51 -13.47 5.85
N GLU A 60 17.74 -14.55 5.67
CA GLU A 60 16.74 -14.66 4.61
C GLU A 60 15.59 -13.68 4.82
N GLY A 61 15.09 -13.55 6.04
CA GLY A 61 14.04 -12.60 6.40
C GLY A 61 14.47 -11.16 6.15
N LEU A 62 15.70 -10.79 6.52
CA LEU A 62 16.24 -9.45 6.27
C LEU A 62 16.39 -9.19 4.77
N ARG A 63 16.98 -10.13 4.02
CA ARG A 63 17.17 -9.99 2.56
C ARG A 63 15.84 -9.86 1.83
N PHE A 64 14.89 -10.75 2.13
CA PHE A 64 13.54 -10.71 1.56
C PHE A 64 12.81 -9.42 1.93
N GLY A 65 12.87 -9.02 3.21
CA GLY A 65 12.25 -7.80 3.71
C GLY A 65 12.77 -6.54 3.04
N VAL A 66 14.09 -6.42 2.81
CA VAL A 66 14.68 -5.29 2.09
C VAL A 66 14.21 -5.26 0.63
N PHE A 67 14.26 -6.40 -0.07
CA PHE A 67 13.82 -6.47 -1.47
C PHE A 67 12.34 -6.13 -1.64
N ILE A 68 11.48 -6.72 -0.80
CA ILE A 68 10.05 -6.48 -0.85
C ILE A 68 9.69 -5.09 -0.33
N GLY A 69 10.37 -4.58 0.69
CA GLY A 69 10.12 -3.23 1.20
C GLY A 69 10.28 -2.16 0.11
N VAL A 70 11.25 -2.32 -0.79
CA VAL A 70 11.43 -1.43 -1.94
C VAL A 70 10.43 -1.76 -3.05
N LEU A 71 10.37 -3.02 -3.49
CA LEU A 71 9.61 -3.40 -4.68
C LEU A 71 8.09 -3.41 -4.50
N TYR A 72 7.59 -3.60 -3.27
CA TYR A 72 6.16 -3.60 -2.93
C TYR A 72 5.52 -2.23 -3.15
N THR A 73 6.28 -1.14 -2.99
CA THR A 73 5.76 0.22 -3.11
C THR A 73 5.12 0.48 -4.48
N LEU A 74 5.66 -0.10 -5.55
CA LEU A 74 5.18 0.07 -6.93
C LEU A 74 3.77 -0.50 -7.15
N PRO A 75 3.51 -1.81 -6.96
CA PRO A 75 2.17 -2.35 -7.11
C PRO A 75 1.21 -1.80 -6.06
N HIS A 76 1.68 -1.51 -4.85
CA HIS A 76 0.86 -0.92 -3.80
C HIS A 76 0.37 0.49 -4.15
N ALA A 77 1.21 1.33 -4.75
CA ALA A 77 0.83 2.67 -5.21
C ALA A 77 -0.27 2.62 -6.28
N LEU A 78 -0.26 1.60 -7.17
CA LEU A 78 -1.33 1.38 -8.14
C LEU A 78 -2.67 1.01 -7.46
N VAL A 79 -2.62 0.15 -6.45
CA VAL A 79 -3.82 -0.22 -5.67
C VAL A 79 -4.39 1.00 -4.95
N ILE A 80 -3.54 1.76 -4.25
CA ILE A 80 -3.91 3.01 -3.58
C ILE A 80 -4.51 3.99 -4.57
N TYR A 81 -3.84 4.25 -5.70
CA TYR A 81 -4.35 5.17 -6.71
C TYR A 81 -5.72 4.74 -7.26
N GLY A 82 -5.94 3.44 -7.45
CA GLY A 82 -7.23 2.93 -7.93
C GLY A 82 -8.34 3.02 -6.89
N ALA A 83 -8.00 2.97 -5.59
CA ALA A 83 -8.94 3.01 -4.47
C ALA A 83 -9.24 4.44 -3.99
N GLU A 84 -8.23 5.31 -3.97
CA GLU A 84 -8.30 6.67 -3.45
C GLU A 84 -8.51 7.67 -4.59
N GLY A 85 -9.46 8.58 -4.38
CA GLY A 85 -9.79 9.62 -5.34
C GLY A 85 -8.70 10.66 -5.29
N GLY A 86 -7.97 10.80 -6.40
CA GLY A 86 -6.92 11.81 -6.52
C GLY A 86 -7.44 13.15 -6.04
N HIS A 87 -6.62 13.85 -5.27
CA HIS A 87 -6.85 15.19 -4.74
C HIS A 87 -7.60 16.07 -5.75
N THR A 88 -8.92 16.13 -5.64
CA THR A 88 -9.73 17.02 -6.48
C THR A 88 -9.53 18.43 -5.95
N GLY A 89 -8.42 19.05 -6.34
CA GLY A 89 -8.23 20.48 -6.17
C GLY A 89 -9.13 21.19 -7.16
N THR A 90 -10.16 21.88 -6.68
CA THR A 90 -10.91 22.83 -7.50
C THR A 90 -9.98 24.00 -7.81
N LEU A 91 -9.50 24.07 -9.06
CA LEU A 91 -8.77 25.24 -9.54
C LEU A 91 -9.77 26.39 -9.73
N VAL A 92 -9.83 27.31 -8.76
CA VAL A 92 -10.62 28.53 -8.90
C VAL A 92 -9.70 29.62 -9.46
N ILE A 93 -9.94 30.02 -10.71
CA ILE A 93 -9.32 31.21 -11.28
C ILE A 93 -10.16 32.40 -10.79
N VAL A 94 -9.60 33.24 -9.93
CA VAL A 94 -10.21 34.50 -9.48
C VAL A 94 -9.49 35.64 -10.18
N ASP A 95 -10.23 36.57 -10.77
CA ASP A 95 -9.66 37.83 -11.28
C ASP A 95 -9.21 38.68 -10.08
N ALA A 96 -8.05 39.33 -10.20
CA ALA A 96 -7.37 40.01 -9.09
C ALA A 96 -8.10 41.29 -8.64
#